data_AF-A0A8D8Z456-F1
#
_entry.id   AF-A0A8D8Z456-F1
#
_cell.length_a   1.000
_cell.length_b   1.000
_cell.length_c   1.000
_cell.angle_alpha   90.00
_cell.angle_beta   90.00
_cell.angle_gamma   90.00
#
_symmetry.space_group_name_H-M   'P 1'
#
loop_
_entity.id
_entity.type
_entity.pdbx_description
1 polymer ?
#
loop_
_entity_poly.entity_id
_entity_poly.type
_entity_poly.pdbx_seq_one_letter_code
_entity_poly.pdbx_strand_id
1 'polypeptide(L)'
;MARGDVASWVRSQPRIFFSFYFSAPIFFPVMIWIWFLIITTFPRSSVHGVAASLAPSTLDNVTVAPIFVLDGHPIPGSWCECKTSADCICHGAGLFQIPSNLSATLKTLTVSNAGIRTLTATSLQPYKNTLRDVTFSNVKSLEEIEPGVFNNLKEIRSIRIVHTGLEKLPYFGRLETKAALHMIDLENNQIQKISSHEVVVRTDQLLLNFNLIHTVENEAFKGSQIAKLYVLYYTALYIIL
;
A
#
# COMPACT_ATOMS: atom_id res chain seq x y z
N MET A 1 11.11 -9.14 30.98
CA MET A 1 11.02 -8.47 29.66
C MET A 1 9.97 -7.39 29.80
N ALA A 2 10.37 -6.13 30.00
CA ALA A 2 9.43 -5.04 30.22
C ALA A 2 8.72 -4.70 28.90
N ARG A 3 7.39 -4.83 28.86
CA ARG A 3 6.55 -4.12 27.89
C ARG A 3 6.79 -2.64 28.13
N GLY A 4 7.58 -1.99 27.27
CA GLY A 4 7.71 -0.54 27.28
C GLY A 4 6.37 0.06 26.87
N ASP A 5 5.80 0.94 27.70
CA ASP A 5 4.66 1.75 27.33
C ASP A 5 5.11 2.75 26.26
N VAL A 6 4.35 2.89 25.17
CA VAL A 6 4.62 3.81 24.06
C VAL A 6 4.84 5.24 24.57
N ALA A 7 4.13 5.68 25.62
CA ALA A 7 4.34 7.00 26.22
C ALA A 7 5.74 7.17 26.85
N SER A 8 6.31 6.09 27.40
CA SER A 8 7.69 6.09 27.89
C SER A 8 8.70 6.11 26.73
N TRP A 9 8.38 5.45 25.62
CA TRP A 9 9.23 5.43 24.43
C TRP A 9 9.22 6.78 23.69
N VAL A 10 8.06 7.39 23.43
CA VAL A 10 7.95 8.73 22.79
C VAL A 10 8.80 9.75 23.55
N ARG A 11 8.76 9.73 24.89
CA ARG A 11 9.59 10.58 25.75
C ARG A 11 11.10 10.31 25.62
N SER A 12 11.50 9.12 25.20
CA SER A 12 12.92 8.75 24.98
C SER A 12 13.49 9.20 23.64
N GLN A 13 12.69 9.80 22.75
CA GLN A 13 13.10 10.17 21.38
C GLN A 13 13.21 11.69 21.20
N PRO A 14 14.34 12.33 21.56
CA PRO A 14 14.48 13.79 21.53
C PRO A 14 14.57 14.41 20.12
N ARG A 15 14.54 13.61 19.04
CA ARG A 15 14.75 14.06 17.65
C ARG A 15 13.58 13.81 16.70
N ILE A 16 12.47 13.25 17.18
CA ILE A 16 11.29 12.93 16.34
C ILE A 16 10.15 13.84 16.76
N PHE A 17 9.61 14.63 15.84
CA PHE A 17 8.37 15.36 16.08
C PHE A 17 7.19 14.42 15.85
N PHE A 18 6.48 14.11 16.94
CA PHE A 18 5.24 13.37 16.89
C PHE A 18 4.08 14.33 16.64
N SER A 19 3.36 14.15 15.53
CA SER A 19 2.05 14.77 15.35
C SER A 19 1.00 13.78 15.84
N PHE A 20 0.60 13.91 17.10
CA PHE A 20 -0.55 13.19 17.62
C PHE A 20 -1.82 13.86 17.11
N TYR A 21 -2.48 13.23 16.14
CA TYR A 21 -3.89 13.52 15.91
C TYR A 21 -4.65 12.87 17.06
N PHE A 22 -4.92 13.64 18.11
CA PHE A 22 -5.99 13.31 19.02
C PHE A 22 -7.28 13.40 18.21
N SER A 23 -7.82 12.26 17.78
CA SER A 23 -9.26 12.18 17.54
C SER A 23 -9.90 12.48 18.88
N ALA A 24 -10.32 13.73 19.07
CA ALA A 24 -11.19 14.06 20.18
C ALA A 24 -12.35 13.05 20.14
N PRO A 25 -12.64 12.31 21.23
CA PRO A 25 -13.87 11.57 21.27
C PRO A 25 -14.97 12.62 21.11
N ILE A 26 -15.71 12.54 20.00
CA ILE A 26 -16.91 13.34 19.83
C ILE A 26 -17.87 12.81 20.91
N PHE A 27 -17.82 13.45 22.08
CA PHE A 27 -18.84 13.38 23.10
C PHE A 27 -20.11 13.97 22.47
N PHE A 28 -20.96 13.10 21.93
CA PHE A 28 -22.36 13.44 21.68
C PHE A 28 -23.09 13.39 23.03
N PRO A 29 -23.67 14.48 23.53
CA PRO A 29 -24.60 14.39 24.65
C PRO A 29 -26.04 14.14 24.13
N VAL A 30 -26.80 13.42 24.96
CA VAL A 30 -28.28 13.26 25.04
C VAL A 30 -28.95 12.35 23.97
N MET A 31 -29.40 11.10 24.23
CA MET A 31 -30.61 10.64 24.98
C MET A 31 -31.91 11.34 24.48
N ILE A 32 -32.97 10.74 23.88
CA ILE A 32 -33.82 9.60 24.25
C ILE A 32 -34.82 9.25 23.10
N TRP A 33 -35.03 7.94 22.88
CA TRP A 33 -36.22 7.15 22.49
C TRP A 33 -37.45 7.76 21.76
N ILE A 34 -37.97 7.05 20.74
CA ILE A 34 -39.24 6.28 20.77
C ILE A 34 -39.43 5.44 19.49
N TRP A 35 -39.96 4.24 19.70
CA TRP A 35 -40.38 3.19 18.75
C TRP A 35 -41.25 3.65 17.58
N PHE A 36 -41.16 2.96 16.44
CA PHE A 36 -42.32 2.31 15.79
C PHE A 36 -41.85 1.21 14.82
N LEU A 37 -42.30 -0.02 15.07
CA LEU A 37 -42.44 -1.08 14.08
C LEU A 37 -43.32 -0.60 12.93
N ILE A 38 -42.98 -0.93 11.68
CA ILE A 38 -43.92 -1.43 10.66
C ILE A 38 -43.11 -2.20 9.61
N ILE A 39 -43.44 -3.48 9.53
CA ILE A 39 -43.14 -4.40 8.45
C ILE A 39 -43.90 -3.92 7.21
N THR A 40 -43.22 -3.63 6.11
CA THR A 40 -43.84 -3.73 4.79
C THR A 40 -42.94 -4.52 3.86
N THR A 41 -43.45 -5.71 3.56
CA THR A 41 -43.04 -6.62 2.51
C THR A 41 -43.00 -5.92 1.16
N PHE A 42 -41.86 -5.99 0.45
CA PHE A 42 -41.82 -5.69 -0.98
C PHE A 42 -41.53 -6.95 -1.80
N PRO A 43 -42.16 -7.10 -2.98
CA PRO A 43 -42.40 -8.41 -3.58
C PRO A 43 -41.23 -8.86 -4.45
N ARG A 44 -41.00 -10.18 -4.37
CA ARG A 44 -40.14 -10.97 -5.25
C ARG A 44 -40.81 -11.06 -6.63
N SER A 45 -40.32 -10.31 -7.61
CA SER A 45 -40.72 -10.51 -9.01
C SER A 45 -39.96 -11.70 -9.59
N SER A 46 -40.75 -12.75 -9.83
CA SER A 46 -40.45 -13.96 -10.58
C SER A 46 -40.13 -13.62 -12.04
N VAL A 47 -39.06 -14.17 -12.60
CA VAL A 47 -38.90 -14.27 -14.05
C VAL A 47 -38.70 -15.73 -14.39
N HIS A 48 -39.60 -16.22 -15.23
CA HIS A 48 -39.73 -17.59 -15.69
C HIS A 48 -38.48 -18.04 -16.43
N GLY A 49 -38.12 -19.31 -16.19
CA GLY A 49 -37.14 -20.02 -17.00
C GLY A 49 -37.63 -20.24 -18.42
N VAL A 50 -36.68 -20.22 -19.35
CA VAL A 50 -36.78 -20.93 -20.62
C VAL A 50 -35.48 -21.70 -20.77
N ALA A 51 -35.58 -23.02 -20.66
CA ALA A 51 -34.50 -23.93 -21.00
C ALA A 51 -34.31 -23.92 -22.52
N ALA A 52 -33.08 -23.72 -22.98
CA ALA A 52 -32.69 -23.93 -24.37
C ALA A 52 -31.58 -24.98 -24.42
N SER A 53 -31.82 -25.95 -25.29
CA SER A 53 -31.15 -27.23 -25.49
C SER A 53 -29.68 -27.14 -25.87
N LEU A 54 -28.91 -28.12 -25.40
CA LEU A 54 -27.58 -28.48 -25.91
C LEU A 54 -27.72 -29.34 -27.19
N ALA A 55 -26.98 -28.98 -28.24
CA ALA A 55 -26.46 -29.90 -29.24
C ALA A 55 -25.19 -29.30 -29.89
N PRO A 56 -24.22 -30.12 -30.33
CA PRO A 56 -22.83 -29.69 -30.55
C PRO A 56 -22.54 -29.31 -32.01
N SER A 57 -21.76 -28.26 -32.22
CA SER A 57 -21.19 -27.92 -33.53
C SER A 57 -19.67 -28.00 -33.48
N THR A 58 -19.19 -29.07 -34.11
CA THR A 58 -17.96 -29.23 -34.90
C THR A 58 -16.87 -28.14 -34.85
N LEU A 59 -15.68 -28.64 -34.59
CA LEU A 59 -14.33 -28.13 -34.85
C LEU A 59 -14.23 -27.20 -36.08
N ASP A 60 -13.87 -25.93 -35.85
CA ASP A 60 -13.26 -25.06 -36.86
C ASP A 60 -12.00 -24.39 -36.30
N ASN A 61 -10.91 -24.56 -37.03
CA ASN A 61 -9.60 -23.97 -36.81
C ASN A 61 -9.69 -22.44 -36.62
N VAL A 62 -9.37 -21.95 -35.43
CA VAL A 62 -9.16 -20.51 -35.22
C VAL A 62 -7.67 -20.20 -35.36
N THR A 63 -7.25 -19.84 -36.58
CA THR A 63 -6.03 -19.04 -36.75
C THR A 63 -6.32 -17.63 -36.24
N VAL A 64 -5.93 -17.36 -35.00
CA VAL A 64 -5.99 -16.00 -34.42
C VAL A 64 -4.85 -15.17 -35.03
N ALA A 65 -5.20 -14.19 -35.85
CA ALA A 65 -4.48 -12.91 -35.96
C ALA A 65 -5.49 -11.80 -35.55
N PRO A 66 -5.12 -10.52 -35.26
CA PRO A 66 -3.83 -9.78 -35.32
C PRO A 66 -3.56 -8.93 -34.02
N ILE A 67 -2.61 -7.98 -33.92
CA ILE A 67 -2.78 -6.52 -34.17
C ILE A 67 -1.40 -5.80 -34.12
N PHE A 68 -1.23 -4.81 -35.01
CA PHE A 68 -0.06 -3.96 -35.29
C PHE A 68 0.01 -2.68 -34.42
N VAL A 69 1.15 -1.97 -34.45
CA VAL A 69 1.50 -0.72 -33.71
C VAL A 69 1.07 0.57 -34.47
N LEU A 70 0.74 1.68 -33.74
CA LEU A 70 1.06 3.14 -33.93
C LEU A 70 -0.12 4.11 -33.61
N ASP A 71 0.19 5.38 -33.23
CA ASP A 71 -0.71 6.57 -33.10
C ASP A 71 -1.46 6.89 -31.79
N GLY A 72 -0.76 6.86 -30.65
CA GLY A 72 -1.16 7.67 -29.48
C GLY A 72 -2.46 7.27 -28.77
N HIS A 73 -2.92 6.02 -28.88
CA HIS A 73 -3.96 5.43 -28.04
C HIS A 73 -3.53 4.07 -27.45
N PRO A 74 -4.04 3.67 -26.27
CA PRO A 74 -3.50 2.57 -25.47
C PRO A 74 -3.65 1.22 -26.16
N ILE A 75 -2.59 0.41 -26.12
CA ILE A 75 -2.60 -0.98 -26.58
C ILE A 75 -3.54 -1.79 -25.66
N PRO A 76 -4.60 -2.43 -26.19
CA PRO A 76 -5.36 -3.41 -25.42
C PRO A 76 -4.45 -4.61 -25.14
N GLY A 77 -4.00 -4.75 -23.88
CA GLY A 77 -3.11 -5.86 -23.46
C GLY A 77 -1.89 -5.45 -22.64
N SER A 78 -1.59 -4.15 -22.50
CA SER A 78 -0.58 -3.68 -21.55
C SER A 78 -1.24 -3.25 -20.24
N TRP A 79 -0.92 -3.92 -19.15
CA TRP A 79 -1.30 -3.52 -17.78
C TRP A 79 -0.67 -2.20 -17.33
N CYS A 80 0.00 -1.45 -18.22
CA CYS A 80 0.71 -0.21 -17.92
C CYS A 80 0.55 0.80 -19.04
N GLU A 81 0.31 2.06 -18.66
CA GLU A 81 0.21 3.22 -19.52
C GLU A 81 1.27 4.25 -19.08
N CYS A 82 2.11 4.69 -20.01
CA CYS A 82 3.16 5.66 -19.71
C CYS A 82 2.86 7.00 -20.40
N LYS A 83 2.52 8.03 -19.61
CA LYS A 83 2.27 9.39 -20.12
C LYS A 83 3.53 9.99 -20.75
N THR A 84 4.68 9.67 -20.18
CA THR A 84 6.00 9.97 -20.73
C THR A 84 6.92 8.77 -20.50
N SER A 85 8.10 8.73 -21.13
CA SER A 85 9.09 7.71 -20.83
C SER A 85 9.56 7.71 -19.36
N ALA A 86 9.26 8.76 -18.59
CA ALA A 86 9.64 8.88 -17.19
C ALA A 86 8.49 8.59 -16.20
N ASP A 87 7.24 8.47 -16.67
CA ASP A 87 6.05 8.39 -15.82
C ASP A 87 5.08 7.33 -16.34
N CYS A 88 4.95 6.24 -15.58
CA CYS A 88 4.14 5.08 -15.92
C CYS A 88 3.16 4.71 -14.81
N ILE A 89 1.94 4.40 -15.22
CA ILE A 89 0.85 3.93 -14.38
C ILE A 89 0.46 2.52 -14.82
N CYS A 90 0.69 1.55 -13.95
CA CYS A 90 0.27 0.18 -14.10
C CYS A 90 -1.00 -0.11 -13.30
N HIS A 91 -1.91 -0.87 -13.89
CA HIS A 91 -3.17 -1.22 -13.26
C HIS A 91 -3.77 -2.53 -13.78
N GLY A 92 -4.69 -3.10 -13.00
CA GLY A 92 -5.53 -4.22 -13.40
C GLY A 92 -5.26 -5.51 -12.63
N ALA A 93 -6.33 -6.23 -12.29
CA ALA A 93 -6.27 -7.39 -11.39
C ALA A 93 -5.43 -8.56 -11.93
N GLY A 94 -5.20 -8.64 -13.24
CA GLY A 94 -4.32 -9.64 -13.86
C GLY A 94 -2.82 -9.28 -13.83
N LEU A 95 -2.46 -8.11 -13.30
CA LEU A 95 -1.06 -7.72 -13.12
C LEU A 95 -0.49 -8.36 -11.86
N PHE A 96 0.26 -9.44 -12.02
CA PHE A 96 0.85 -10.20 -10.90
C PHE A 96 2.31 -9.83 -10.60
N GLN A 97 2.99 -9.13 -11.51
CA GLN A 97 4.39 -8.69 -11.37
C GLN A 97 4.61 -7.35 -12.07
N ILE A 98 5.59 -6.57 -11.63
CA ILE A 98 5.97 -5.32 -12.30
C ILE A 98 6.70 -5.65 -13.61
N PRO A 99 6.30 -5.10 -14.76
CA PRO A 99 7.02 -5.33 -16.02
C PRO A 99 8.45 -4.81 -15.92
N SER A 100 9.40 -5.55 -16.50
CA SER A 100 10.83 -5.19 -16.48
C SER A 100 11.26 -4.28 -17.65
N ASN A 101 10.34 -3.99 -18.58
CA ASN A 101 10.61 -3.33 -19.86
C ASN A 101 9.83 -2.01 -20.05
N LEU A 102 9.49 -1.29 -18.98
CA LEU A 102 8.72 -0.03 -19.08
C LEU A 102 9.51 1.08 -19.78
N SER A 103 10.61 1.53 -19.17
CA SER A 103 11.50 2.55 -19.75
C SER A 103 12.82 2.60 -18.99
N ALA A 104 13.92 2.80 -19.71
CA ALA A 104 15.24 3.01 -19.11
C ALA A 104 15.38 4.36 -18.38
N THR A 105 14.43 5.29 -18.58
CA THR A 105 14.43 6.64 -17.97
C THR A 105 13.31 6.82 -16.95
N LEU A 106 12.69 5.71 -16.51
CA LEU A 106 11.56 5.72 -15.59
C LEU A 106 11.91 6.40 -14.26
N LYS A 107 11.14 7.42 -13.89
CA LYS A 107 11.29 8.16 -12.63
C LYS A 107 10.13 7.91 -11.68
N THR A 108 8.92 7.77 -12.22
CA THR A 108 7.70 7.60 -11.45
C THR A 108 6.98 6.35 -11.92
N LEU A 109 6.72 5.45 -10.96
CA LEU A 109 5.94 4.25 -11.18
C LEU A 109 4.78 4.22 -10.20
N THR A 110 3.56 4.20 -10.73
CA THR A 110 2.34 3.98 -9.95
C THR A 110 1.75 2.63 -10.33
N VAL A 111 1.47 1.77 -9.35
CA VAL A 111 0.80 0.49 -9.53
C VAL A 111 -0.49 0.52 -8.73
N SER A 112 -1.63 0.29 -9.37
CA SER A 112 -2.94 0.39 -8.73
C SER A 112 -3.89 -0.76 -9.08
N ASN A 113 -4.70 -1.20 -8.12
CA ASN A 113 -5.71 -2.25 -8.34
C ASN A 113 -5.13 -3.51 -9.02
N ALA A 114 -3.88 -3.87 -8.67
CA ALA A 114 -3.15 -4.98 -9.24
C ALA A 114 -3.35 -6.27 -8.42
N GLY A 115 -3.10 -7.42 -9.04
CA GLY A 115 -3.13 -8.75 -8.39
C GLY A 115 -1.80 -9.17 -7.76
N ILE A 116 -0.83 -8.26 -7.67
CA ILE A 116 0.49 -8.53 -7.08
C ILE A 116 0.32 -8.98 -5.63
N ARG A 117 0.90 -10.13 -5.28
CA ARG A 117 0.87 -10.67 -3.91
C ARG A 117 2.13 -10.39 -3.13
N THR A 118 3.26 -10.48 -3.82
CA THR A 118 4.60 -10.32 -3.23
C THR A 118 5.44 -9.45 -4.14
N LEU A 119 6.12 -8.46 -3.56
CA LEU A 119 7.21 -7.75 -4.26
C LEU A 119 8.51 -8.47 -3.95
N THR A 120 9.16 -8.96 -5.00
CA THR A 120 10.44 -9.67 -4.90
C THR A 120 11.63 -8.72 -4.98
N ALA A 121 12.79 -9.16 -4.50
CA ALA A 121 14.02 -8.36 -4.58
C ALA A 121 14.39 -7.89 -6.00
N THR A 122 13.87 -8.52 -7.06
CA THR A 122 14.09 -8.15 -8.47
C THR A 122 13.04 -7.18 -9.03
N SER A 123 11.91 -6.99 -8.36
CA SER A 123 10.73 -6.28 -8.90
C SER A 123 11.02 -4.82 -9.32
N LEU A 124 11.87 -4.10 -8.58
CA LEU A 124 12.23 -2.70 -8.87
C LEU A 124 13.65 -2.54 -9.45
N GLN A 125 14.43 -3.62 -9.52
CA GLN A 125 15.85 -3.57 -9.90
C GLN A 125 16.12 -3.09 -11.33
N PRO A 126 15.24 -3.34 -12.33
CA PRO A 126 15.41 -2.75 -13.66
C PRO A 126 15.49 -1.22 -13.65
N TYR A 127 14.88 -0.56 -12.65
CA TYR A 127 14.74 0.89 -12.57
C TYR A 127 15.59 1.54 -11.47
N LYS A 128 16.48 0.78 -10.82
CA LYS A 128 17.21 1.20 -9.61
C LYS A 128 18.01 2.50 -9.71
N ASN A 129 18.47 2.84 -10.92
CA ASN A 129 19.31 4.02 -11.15
C ASN A 129 18.51 5.29 -11.45
N THR A 130 17.22 5.19 -11.78
CA THR A 130 16.41 6.32 -12.26
C THR A 130 15.15 6.57 -11.45
N LEU A 131 14.63 5.54 -10.78
CA LEU A 131 13.37 5.60 -10.03
C LEU A 131 13.48 6.57 -8.84
N ARG A 132 12.53 7.50 -8.77
CA ARG A 132 12.42 8.55 -7.75
C ARG A 132 11.18 8.39 -6.88
N ASP A 133 10.08 8.00 -7.49
CA ASP A 133 8.79 7.88 -6.83
C ASP A 133 8.15 6.54 -7.20
N VAL A 134 7.85 5.74 -6.19
CA VAL A 134 7.14 4.47 -6.37
C VAL A 134 5.88 4.47 -5.51
N THR A 135 4.76 4.11 -6.11
CA THR A 135 3.45 4.07 -5.45
C THR A 135 2.77 2.74 -5.74
N PHE A 136 2.42 1.99 -4.70
CA PHE A 136 1.49 0.88 -4.76
C PHE A 136 0.23 1.31 -4.02
N SER A 137 -0.89 1.43 -4.72
CA SER A 137 -2.15 1.91 -4.14
C SER A 137 -3.29 0.96 -4.45
N ASN A 138 -4.11 0.62 -3.44
CA ASN A 138 -5.25 -0.29 -3.61
C ASN A 138 -4.86 -1.66 -4.20
N VAL A 139 -3.64 -2.13 -3.92
CA VAL A 139 -3.16 -3.48 -4.27
C VAL A 139 -3.49 -4.40 -3.10
N LYS A 140 -4.76 -4.78 -2.96
CA LYS A 140 -5.27 -5.47 -1.76
C LYS A 140 -4.62 -6.82 -1.48
N SER A 141 -4.15 -7.49 -2.52
CA SER A 141 -3.47 -8.78 -2.42
C SER A 141 -1.99 -8.67 -2.00
N LEU A 142 -1.41 -7.46 -1.99
CA LEU A 142 0.00 -7.27 -1.64
C LEU A 142 0.19 -7.39 -0.13
N GLU A 143 0.67 -8.55 0.29
CA GLU A 143 0.83 -8.96 1.69
C GLU A 143 2.31 -9.01 2.12
N GLU A 144 3.23 -9.21 1.15
CA GLU A 144 4.65 -9.41 1.42
C GLU A 144 5.55 -8.56 0.53
N ILE A 145 6.61 -8.01 1.13
CA ILE A 145 7.67 -7.29 0.44
C ILE A 145 8.99 -7.91 0.88
N GLU A 146 9.65 -8.61 -0.03
CA GLU A 146 10.90 -9.30 0.27
C GLU A 146 12.00 -8.31 0.68
N PRO A 147 12.92 -8.74 1.56
CA PRO A 147 14.14 -7.99 1.82
C PRO A 147 14.89 -7.75 0.50
N GLY A 148 15.10 -6.47 0.19
CA GLY A 148 15.93 -6.05 -0.93
C GLY A 148 15.20 -5.50 -2.14
N VAL A 149 13.85 -5.44 -2.10
CA VAL A 149 13.05 -4.70 -3.09
C VAL A 149 13.56 -3.27 -3.28
N PHE A 150 13.95 -2.60 -2.19
CA PHE A 150 14.45 -1.22 -2.20
C PHE A 150 15.98 -1.10 -2.22
N ASN A 151 16.71 -2.19 -2.42
CA ASN A 151 18.17 -2.14 -2.46
C ASN A 151 18.65 -1.30 -3.64
N ASN A 152 19.65 -0.45 -3.39
CA ASN A 152 20.36 0.33 -4.42
C ASN A 152 19.46 1.27 -5.26
N LEU A 153 18.29 1.67 -4.74
CA LEU A 153 17.46 2.70 -5.36
C LEU A 153 18.05 4.10 -5.10
N LYS A 154 19.10 4.48 -5.84
CA LYS A 154 19.96 5.63 -5.50
C LYS A 154 19.27 6.99 -5.59
N GLU A 155 18.26 7.09 -6.45
CA GLU A 155 17.53 8.33 -6.75
C GLU A 155 16.18 8.40 -6.03
N ILE A 156 15.80 7.38 -5.25
CA ILE A 156 14.48 7.30 -4.62
C ILE A 156 14.27 8.44 -3.61
N ARG A 157 13.08 9.03 -3.65
CA ARG A 157 12.65 10.15 -2.82
C ARG A 157 11.34 9.84 -2.11
N SER A 158 10.44 9.10 -2.75
CA SER A 158 9.13 8.78 -2.20
C SER A 158 8.80 7.31 -2.40
N ILE A 159 8.37 6.67 -1.31
CA ILE A 159 7.84 5.30 -1.32
C ILE A 159 6.45 5.36 -0.71
N ARG A 160 5.43 5.04 -1.52
CA ARG A 160 4.05 4.86 -1.08
C ARG A 160 3.60 3.42 -1.26
N ILE A 161 3.13 2.80 -0.20
CA ILE A 161 2.44 1.51 -0.22
C ILE A 161 1.20 1.69 0.64
N VAL A 162 0.08 2.05 0.02
CA VAL A 162 -1.12 2.51 0.71
C VAL A 162 -2.30 1.64 0.30
N HIS A 163 -3.19 1.36 1.25
CA HIS A 163 -4.38 0.55 1.01
C HIS A 163 -4.07 -0.88 0.53
N THR A 164 -3.02 -1.53 1.04
CA THR A 164 -2.65 -2.91 0.70
C THR A 164 -2.93 -3.89 1.85
N GLY A 165 -2.58 -5.16 1.65
CA GLY A 165 -2.69 -6.23 2.66
C GLY A 165 -1.47 -6.37 3.57
N LEU A 166 -0.58 -5.38 3.59
CA LEU A 166 0.73 -5.52 4.24
C LEU A 166 0.61 -5.60 5.77
N GLU A 167 1.05 -6.72 6.35
CA GLU A 167 0.99 -6.97 7.81
C GLU A 167 2.28 -6.61 8.57
N LYS A 168 3.40 -6.44 7.85
CA LYS A 168 4.73 -6.17 8.41
C LYS A 168 5.40 -5.00 7.71
N LEU A 169 6.29 -4.31 8.42
CA LEU A 169 7.04 -3.22 7.82
C LEU A 169 8.01 -3.75 6.74
N PRO A 170 8.18 -3.04 5.62
CA PRO A 170 9.20 -3.39 4.65
C PRO A 170 10.61 -3.18 5.23
N TYR A 171 11.56 -4.00 4.81
CA TYR A 171 12.96 -3.83 5.20
C TYR A 171 13.63 -2.69 4.42
N PHE A 172 14.04 -1.63 5.12
CA PHE A 172 14.71 -0.46 4.53
C PHE A 172 16.21 -0.38 4.81
N GLY A 173 16.81 -1.34 5.52
CA GLY A 173 18.18 -1.21 6.05
C GLY A 173 19.32 -1.09 5.02
N ARG A 174 19.04 -1.29 3.73
CA ARG A 174 19.98 -1.11 2.61
C ARG A 174 19.54 -0.04 1.61
N LEU A 175 18.68 0.87 2.07
CA LEU A 175 18.24 2.02 1.29
C LEU A 175 19.33 3.10 1.29
N GLU A 176 20.28 2.99 0.37
CA GLU A 176 21.41 3.91 0.23
C GLU A 176 21.02 5.12 -0.63
N THR A 177 20.53 6.17 0.02
CA THR A 177 20.18 7.45 -0.62
C THR A 177 21.15 8.56 -0.22
N LYS A 178 21.47 9.44 -1.18
CA LYS A 178 22.36 10.60 -0.93
C LYS A 178 21.72 11.64 -0.02
N ALA A 179 20.40 11.79 -0.11
CA ALA A 179 19.60 12.73 0.67
C ALA A 179 18.57 11.96 1.51
N ALA A 180 17.97 12.62 2.50
CA ALA A 180 16.81 12.03 3.15
C ALA A 180 15.68 11.85 2.13
N LEU A 181 14.90 10.79 2.26
CA LEU A 181 13.67 10.63 1.52
C LEU A 181 12.71 11.76 1.91
N HIS A 182 11.89 12.18 0.95
CA HIS A 182 10.82 13.12 1.24
C HIS A 182 9.69 12.45 2.03
N MET A 183 9.38 11.20 1.70
CA MET A 183 8.25 10.50 2.31
C MET A 183 8.39 8.98 2.22
N ILE A 184 8.03 8.32 3.31
CA ILE A 184 7.66 6.92 3.35
C ILE A 184 6.22 6.88 3.89
N ASP A 185 5.29 6.44 3.06
CA ASP A 185 3.88 6.38 3.40
C ASP A 185 3.38 4.95 3.28
N LEU A 186 2.99 4.42 4.43
CA LEU A 186 2.50 3.07 4.65
C LEU A 186 1.10 3.13 5.31
N GLU A 187 0.33 4.19 5.07
CA GLU A 187 -1.01 4.34 5.62
C GLU A 187 -1.98 3.28 5.09
N ASN A 188 -3.02 2.98 5.87
CA ASN A 188 -4.11 2.07 5.47
C ASN A 188 -3.65 0.66 5.09
N ASN A 189 -2.65 0.12 5.80
CA ASN A 189 -2.26 -1.28 5.70
C ASN A 189 -2.72 -2.04 6.96
N GLN A 190 -2.18 -3.23 7.19
CA GLN A 190 -2.55 -4.13 8.29
C GLN A 190 -1.38 -4.34 9.26
N ILE A 191 -0.45 -3.37 9.34
CA ILE A 191 0.75 -3.50 10.18
C ILE A 191 0.33 -3.57 11.64
N GLN A 192 0.78 -4.60 12.34
CA GLN A 192 0.34 -4.92 13.70
C GLN A 192 1.37 -4.60 14.78
N LYS A 193 2.65 -4.80 14.45
CA LYS A 193 3.76 -4.68 15.39
C LYS A 193 4.93 -3.98 14.71
N ILE A 194 5.62 -3.15 15.49
CA ILE A 194 6.94 -2.61 15.14
C ILE A 194 7.93 -3.14 16.16
N SER A 195 8.86 -3.95 15.71
CA SER A 195 9.86 -4.64 16.51
C SER A 195 11.10 -3.78 16.72
N SER A 196 11.93 -4.19 17.68
CA SER A 196 13.17 -3.50 18.04
C SER A 196 14.11 -3.40 16.82
N HIS A 197 14.67 -2.22 16.54
CA HIS A 197 15.57 -1.97 15.41
C HIS A 197 15.00 -2.28 14.01
N GLU A 198 13.68 -2.43 13.88
CA GLU A 198 13.05 -2.76 12.59
C GLU A 198 13.08 -1.58 11.62
N VAL A 199 13.00 -0.34 12.13
CA VAL A 199 12.94 0.87 11.33
C VAL A 199 14.27 1.62 11.38
N VAL A 200 15.02 1.56 10.29
CA VAL A 200 16.27 2.30 10.08
C VAL A 200 16.19 3.05 8.74
N VAL A 201 15.75 4.30 8.79
CA VAL A 201 15.50 5.15 7.61
C VAL A 201 15.91 6.60 7.83
N ARG A 202 16.19 7.32 6.74
CA ARG A 202 16.38 8.79 6.71
C ARG A 202 15.26 9.41 5.89
N THR A 203 14.26 10.02 6.53
CA THR A 203 13.09 10.58 5.83
C THR A 203 12.54 11.83 6.51
N ASP A 204 11.99 12.76 5.73
CA ASP A 204 11.26 13.91 6.28
C ASP A 204 9.94 13.46 6.92
N GLN A 205 9.26 12.48 6.31
CA GLN A 205 7.95 12.01 6.74
C GLN A 205 7.87 10.49 6.74
N LEU A 206 7.38 9.93 7.84
CA LEU A 206 6.98 8.53 7.95
C LEU A 206 5.51 8.46 8.38
N LEU A 207 4.65 7.98 7.48
CA LEU A 207 3.21 7.87 7.70
C LEU A 207 2.81 6.41 7.92
N LEU A 208 2.21 6.13 9.08
CA LEU A 208 1.78 4.80 9.54
C LEU A 208 0.33 4.81 10.06
N ASN A 209 -0.43 5.88 9.82
CA ASN A 209 -1.82 5.96 10.27
C ASN A 209 -2.68 4.86 9.63
N PHE A 210 -3.81 4.57 10.28
CA PHE A 210 -4.80 3.61 9.79
C PHE A 210 -4.22 2.20 9.55
N ASN A 211 -3.21 1.84 10.33
CA ASN A 211 -2.74 0.46 10.49
C ASN A 211 -3.40 -0.20 11.71
N LEU A 212 -2.99 -1.42 12.06
CA LEU A 212 -3.48 -2.19 13.22
C LEU A 212 -2.44 -2.25 14.34
N ILE A 213 -1.59 -1.22 14.44
CA ILE A 213 -0.44 -1.22 15.33
C ILE A 213 -0.94 -1.24 16.78
N HIS A 214 -0.57 -2.30 17.49
CA HIS A 214 -0.88 -2.52 18.91
C HIS A 214 0.38 -2.83 19.74
N THR A 215 1.57 -2.85 19.12
CA THR A 215 2.84 -3.01 19.84
C THR A 215 3.95 -2.29 19.09
N VAL A 216 4.67 -1.42 19.81
CA VAL A 216 5.94 -0.82 19.36
C VAL A 216 6.98 -1.17 20.40
N GLU A 217 7.98 -1.96 20.03
CA GLU A 217 9.04 -2.37 20.95
C GLU A 217 10.05 -1.25 21.21
N ASN A 218 10.82 -1.39 22.30
CA ASN A 218 11.91 -0.48 22.61
C ASN A 218 12.92 -0.43 21.46
N GLU A 219 13.48 0.76 21.21
CA GLU A 219 14.49 0.95 20.15
C GLU A 219 14.00 0.62 18.72
N ALA A 220 12.69 0.51 18.48
CA ALA A 220 12.12 0.22 17.17
C ALA A 220 12.64 1.12 16.02
N PHE A 221 12.87 2.40 16.32
CA PHE A 221 13.35 3.41 15.36
C PHE A 221 14.81 3.83 15.58
N LYS A 222 15.56 3.08 16.40
CA LYS A 222 16.94 3.44 16.73
C LYS A 222 17.82 3.45 15.48
N GLY A 223 18.56 4.54 15.29
CA GLY A 223 19.38 4.78 14.09
C GLY A 223 18.64 5.48 12.95
N SER A 224 17.32 5.65 13.03
CA SER A 224 16.55 6.44 12.07
C SER A 224 16.72 7.95 12.27
N GLN A 225 16.56 8.72 11.19
CA GLN A 225 16.40 10.17 11.21
C GLN A 225 15.06 10.49 10.53
N ILE A 226 14.03 10.69 11.35
CA ILE A 226 12.65 10.93 10.90
C ILE A 226 12.24 12.30 11.41
N ALA A 227 11.97 13.25 10.49
CA ALA A 227 11.58 14.59 10.92
C ALA A 227 10.14 14.62 11.46
N LYS A 228 9.20 13.93 10.80
CA LYS A 228 7.79 13.83 11.20
C LYS A 228 7.32 12.37 11.16
N LEU A 229 6.76 11.91 12.27
CA LEU A 229 6.17 10.58 12.41
C LEU A 229 4.67 10.71 12.68
N TYR A 230 3.87 10.03 11.87
CA TYR A 230 2.42 9.94 12.01
C TYR A 230 2.04 8.49 12.24
N VAL A 231 1.50 8.18 13.41
CA VAL A 231 1.06 6.83 13.76
C VAL A 231 -0.20 6.93 14.61
N LEU A 232 -1.30 6.32 14.13
CA LEU A 232 -2.51 6.12 14.91
C LEU A 232 -2.45 4.73 15.54
N TYR A 233 -2.70 4.68 16.84
CA TYR A 233 -2.57 3.47 17.64
C TYR A 233 -3.93 3.07 18.21
N TYR A 234 -4.31 1.79 18.06
CA TYR A 234 -5.70 1.36 18.27
C TYR A 234 -6.04 0.91 19.70
N THR A 235 -5.10 0.80 20.65
CA THR A 235 -5.52 0.35 21.99
C THR A 235 -6.07 1.51 22.80
N ALA A 236 -7.37 1.49 23.03
CA ALA A 236 -8.00 2.05 24.22
C ALA A 236 -7.42 1.35 25.46
N LEU A 237 -6.31 1.84 25.99
CA LEU A 237 -5.80 1.46 27.31
C LEU A 237 -5.05 2.66 27.90
N TYR A 238 -5.75 3.33 28.82
CA TYR A 238 -5.26 4.26 29.84
C TYR A 238 -3.79 4.70 29.70
N ILE A 239 -3.60 5.90 29.14
CA ILE A 239 -2.46 6.74 29.52
C ILE A 239 -2.75 7.18 30.95
N ILE A 240 -2.29 6.44 31.96
CA ILE A 240 -2.12 7.00 33.29
C ILE A 240 -0.84 7.84 33.21
N LEU A 241 -1.02 9.16 33.32
CA LEU A 241 0.05 10.14 33.43
C LEU A 241 0.91 9.90 34.68
#